data_AF-A0A9D6NVW0-F1
#
_entry.id   AF-A0A9D6NVW0-F1
#
_cell.length_a   1.000
_cell.length_b   1.000
_cell.length_c   1.000
_cell.angle_alpha   90.00
_cell.angle_beta   90.00
_cell.angle_gamma   90.00
#
_symmetry.space_group_name_H-M   'P 1'
#
loop_
_entity.id
_entity.type
_entity.pdbx_description
1 polymer ?
#
loop_
_entity_poly.entity_id
_entity_poly.type
_entity_poly.pdbx_seq_one_letter_code
_entity_poly.pdbx_strand_id
1 'polypeptide(L)' 'MHFSWDYFFQAAPILLAASRLTVQITLSGFLVAAILGLVVALARMSRWRVLSAPFGAYVELIRGTPLLVQIFFLFYI' A
#
# COMPACT_ATOMS: atom_id res chain seq x y z
N MET A 1 4.74 35.52 10.04
CA MET A 1 5.26 34.14 9.97
C MET A 1 6.54 34.19 9.16
N HIS A 2 7.70 34.05 9.81
CA HIS A 2 9.00 34.03 9.12
C HIS A 2 9.52 32.60 9.15
N PHE A 3 10.05 32.13 8.02
CA PHE A 3 10.66 30.81 7.93
C PHE A 3 11.95 30.79 8.77
N SER A 4 12.10 29.77 9.62
CA SER A 4 13.26 29.62 10.51
C SER A 4 14.20 28.54 10.00
N TRP A 5 15.36 28.96 9.49
CA TRP A 5 16.39 28.05 8.98
C TRP A 5 16.94 27.11 10.07
N ASP A 6 17.06 27.58 11.32
CA ASP A 6 17.55 26.75 12.42
C ASP A 6 16.63 25.56 12.71
N TYR A 7 15.31 25.77 12.63
CA TYR A 7 14.33 24.70 12.81
C TYR A 7 14.40 23.68 11.67
N PHE A 8 14.61 24.15 10.44
CA PHE A 8 14.81 23.26 9.29
C PHE A 8 16.00 22.32 9.50
N PHE A 9 17.16 22.84 9.91
CA PHE A 9 18.35 22.00 10.13
C PHE A 9 18.21 21.05 11.32
N GLN A 10 17.43 21.41 12.34
CA GLN A 10 17.09 20.51 13.44
C GLN A 10 16.14 19.38 12.99
N ALA A 11 15.18 19.68 12.12
CA ALA A 11 14.22 18.70 11.60
C ALA A 11 14.76 17.86 10.43
N ALA A 12 15.76 18.36 9.68
CA ALA A 12 16.27 17.70 8.48
C ALA A 12 16.73 16.25 8.72
N PRO A 13 17.48 15.90 9.79
CA PRO A 13 17.89 14.52 10.05
C PRO A 13 16.71 13.56 10.24
N ILE A 14 15.68 13.95 11.00
CA ILE A 14 14.51 13.11 11.24
C ILE A 14 13.65 12.96 9.97
N LEU A 15 13.51 14.02 9.18
CA LEU A 15 12.81 13.97 7.89
C LEU A 15 13.57 13.11 6.87
N LEU A 16 14.90 13.14 6.88
CA LEU A 16 15.73 12.27 6.05
C LEU A 16 15.59 10.80 6.47
N ALA A 17 15.56 10.52 7.78
CA ALA A 17 15.32 9.16 8.28
C ALA A 17 13.92 8.66 7.89
N ALA A 18 12.88 9.49 8.09
CA ALA A 18 11.51 9.16 7.74
C ALA A 18 11.33 8.96 6.23
N SER A 19 11.95 9.79 5.38
CA SER A 19 11.87 9.63 3.92
C SER A 19 12.52 8.33 3.44
N ARG A 20 13.66 7.93 4.03
CA ARG A 20 14.26 6.61 3.78
C ARG A 20 13.32 5.48 4.17
N LEU A 21 12.66 5.59 5.32
CA LEU A 21 11.68 4.60 5.76
C LEU A 21 10.49 4.52 4.79
N THR A 22 9.96 5.64 4.32
CA THR A 22 8.89 5.68 3.31
C THR A 22 9.29 4.94 2.04
N VAL A 23 10.51 5.18 1.54
CA VAL A 23 11.04 4.49 0.35
C VAL A 23 11.14 2.99 0.60
N GLN A 24 11.68 2.58 1.75
CA GLN A 24 11.79 1.16 2.12
C GLN A 24 10.42 0.48 2.15
N ILE A 25 9.46 1.05 2.88
CA ILE A 25 8.10 0.50 3.00
C ILE A 25 7.39 0.47 1.65
N THR A 26 7.54 1.52 0.84
CA THR A 26 6.91 1.59 -0.49
C THR A 26 7.46 0.51 -1.41
N LEU A 27 8.78 0.35 -1.47
CA LEU A 27 9.41 -0.65 -2.32
C LEU A 27 9.08 -2.07 -1.87
N SER A 28 9.20 -2.37 -0.58
CA SER A 28 8.88 -3.71 -0.07
C SER A 28 7.39 -4.03 -0.21
N GLY A 29 6.51 -3.08 0.12
CA GLY A 29 5.07 -3.23 -0.01
C GLY A 29 4.63 -3.40 -1.46
N PHE A 30 5.19 -2.61 -2.38
CA PHE A 30 4.95 -2.74 -3.82
C PHE A 30 5.39 -4.10 -4.35
N LEU A 31 6.58 -4.59 -3.97
CA LEU A 31 7.06 -5.90 -4.41
C LEU A 31 6.12 -7.03 -3.98
N VAL A 32 5.67 -7.02 -2.72
CA VAL A 32 4.70 -8.00 -2.22
C VAL A 32 3.36 -7.87 -2.96
N ALA A 33 2.85 -6.64 -3.12
CA ALA A 33 1.61 -6.38 -3.82
C ALA A 33 1.67 -6.80 -5.29
N ALA A 34 2.81 -6.62 -5.96
CA ALA A 34 3.01 -7.02 -7.35
C ALA A 34 2.98 -8.54 -7.52
N ILE A 35 3.66 -9.29 -6.64
CA ILE A 35 3.68 -10.75 -6.66
C ILE A 35 2.27 -11.29 -6.40
N LEU A 36 1.62 -10.82 -5.33
CA LEU A 36 0.25 -11.25 -4.99
C LEU A 36 -0.76 -10.84 -6.08
N GLY A 37 -0.63 -9.62 -6.59
CA GLY A 37 -1.46 -9.09 -7.67
C GLY A 37 -1.34 -9.92 -8.95
N LEU A 38 -0.14 -10.39 -9.28
CA LEU A 38 0.08 -11.29 -10.42
C LEU A 38 -0.64 -12.64 -10.21
N VAL A 39 -0.51 -13.25 -9.02
CA VAL A 39 -1.20 -14.51 -8.69
C VAL A 39 -2.72 -14.35 -8.81
N VAL A 40 -3.27 -13.27 -8.23
CA VAL A 40 -4.70 -12.94 -8.30
C VAL A 40 -5.15 -12.71 -9.74
N ALA A 41 -4.36 -12.00 -10.55
CA ALA A 41 -4.66 -11.76 -11.95
C ALA A 41 -4.74 -13.06 -12.76
N LEU A 42 -3.76 -13.96 -12.57
CA LEU A 42 -3.75 -15.27 -13.22
C LEU A 42 -4.96 -16.13 -12.80
N ALA A 43 -5.29 -16.14 -11.50
CA ALA A 43 -6.45 -16.89 -11.01
C ALA A 43 -7.78 -16.33 -11.56
N ARG A 44 -7.89 -15.01 -11.71
CA ARG A 44 -9.05 -14.34 -12.32
C ARG A 44 -9.19 -14.66 -13.82
N MET A 45 -8.09 -14.86 -14.53
CA MET A 45 -8.10 -15.26 -15.95
C MET A 45 -8.44 -16.75 -16.16
N SER A 46 -8.58 -17.53 -15.09
CA SER A 46 -8.94 -18.95 -15.19
C SER A 46 -10.30 -19.15 -15.87
N ARG A 47 -10.38 -20.17 -16.74
CA ARG A 47 -11.63 -20.62 -17.38
C ARG A 47 -12.64 -21.15 -16.35
N TRP A 48 -12.16 -21.58 -15.19
CA TRP A 48 -12.99 -22.16 -14.14
C TRP A 48 -13.65 -21.07 -13.32
N ARG A 49 -14.97 -20.95 -13.43
CA ARG A 49 -15.76 -19.91 -12.75
C ARG A 49 -15.62 -19.94 -11.22
N VAL A 50 -15.37 -21.12 -10.65
CA VAL A 50 -15.11 -21.32 -9.21
C VAL A 50 -13.80 -20.65 -8.77
N LEU A 51 -12.82 -20.53 -9.67
CA LEU A 51 -11.60 -19.79 -9.41
C LEU A 51 -11.79 -18.31 -9.75
N SER A 52 -12.29 -17.98 -10.94
CA SER A 52 -12.30 -16.59 -11.41
C SER A 52 -13.26 -15.67 -10.63
N ALA A 53 -14.41 -16.18 -10.17
CA ALA A 53 -15.40 -15.40 -9.44
C ALA A 53 -14.92 -14.86 -8.09
N PRO A 54 -14.41 -15.69 -7.14
CA PRO A 54 -13.94 -15.17 -5.85
C PRO A 54 -12.76 -14.21 -5.97
N PHE A 55 -11.80 -14.47 -6.86
CA PHE A 55 -10.70 -13.54 -7.10
C PHE A 55 -11.16 -12.23 -7.77
N GLY A 56 -12.19 -12.28 -8.62
CA GLY A 56 -12.85 -11.08 -9.14
C GLY A 56 -13.48 -10.23 -8.03
N ALA A 57 -14.25 -10.86 -7.13
CA ALA A 57 -14.86 -10.19 -5.99
C ALA A 57 -13.82 -9.58 -5.04
N TYR A 58 -12.73 -10.30 -4.77
CA TYR A 58 -11.59 -9.78 -3.99
C TYR A 58 -11.03 -8.48 -4.60
N VAL A 59 -10.78 -8.46 -5.92
CA VAL A 59 -10.25 -7.27 -6.61
C VAL A 59 -11.24 -6.10 -6.54
N GLU A 60 -12.53 -6.36 -6.73
CA GLU A 60 -13.57 -5.33 -6.64
C GLU A 60 -13.67 -4.75 -5.23
N LEU A 61 -13.61 -5.58 -4.18
CA LEU A 61 -13.64 -5.12 -2.79
C LEU A 61 -12.41 -4.27 -2.47
N ILE A 62 -11.21 -4.74 -2.80
CA ILE A 62 -9.97 -4.02 -2.49
C ILE A 62 -9.86 -2.71 -3.27
N ARG A 63 -10.34 -2.66 -4.53
CA ARG A 63 -10.33 -1.43 -5.33
C ARG A 63 -11.52 -0.50 -5.04
N GLY A 64 -12.62 -1.05 -4.54
CA GLY A 64 -13.84 -0.31 -4.22
C GLY A 64 -13.85 0.26 -2.79
N THR A 65 -12.95 -0.19 -1.92
CA THR A 65 -12.84 0.32 -0.54
C THR A 65 -11.66 1.30 -0.40
N PRO A 66 -11.82 2.43 0.30
CA PRO A 66 -10.73 3.37 0.52
C PRO A 66 -9.57 2.72 1.28
N LEU A 67 -8.33 2.97 0.84
CA LEU A 67 -7.13 2.45 1.51
C LEU A 67 -7.07 2.84 2.99
N LEU A 68 -7.49 4.08 3.32
CA LEU A 68 -7.54 4.53 4.71
C LEU A 68 -8.45 3.65 5.57
N VAL A 69 -9.60 3.21 5.03
CA VAL A 69 -10.53 2.31 5.74
C VAL A 69 -9.90 0.93 5.92
N GLN A 70 -9.21 0.41 4.90
CA GLN A 70 -8.50 -0.87 5.00
C GLN A 70 -7.42 -0.84 6.09
N ILE A 71 -6.59 0.19 6.09
CA ILE A 71 -5.54 0.37 7.11
C ILE A 71 -6.17 0.55 8.49
N PHE A 72 -7.23 1.35 8.60
CA PHE A 72 -7.91 1.56 9.87
C PHE A 72 -8.47 0.24 10.41
N PHE A 73 -9.13 -0.56 9.56
CA PHE A 73 -9.65 -1.85 9.96
C PHE A 73 -8.54 -2.80 10.42
N LEU A 74 -7.44 -2.91 9.67
CA LEU A 74 -6.33 -3.79 10.05
C LEU A 74 -5.59 -3.36 11.32
N PHE A 75 -5.58 -2.06 11.63
CA PHE A 75 -4.84 -1.52 12.77
C PHE A 75 -5.67 -1.39 14.05
N TYR A 76 -6.97 -1.09 13.93
CA TYR A 76 -7.82 -0.75 15.08
C TYR A 76 -8.88 -1.79 15.43
N ILE A 77 -9.15 -2.79 14.59
CA ILE A 77 -10.14 -3.85 14.81
C ILE A 77 -9.42 -5.20 14.90
#